data_AF-A0A504YH54-F1
#
_entry.id   AF-A0A504YH54-F1
#
_cell.length_a   1.000
_cell.length_b   1.000
_cell.length_c   1.000
_cell.angle_alpha   90.00
_cell.angle_beta   90.00
_cell.angle_gamma   90.00
#
_symmetry.space_group_name_H-M   'P 1'
#
loop_
_entity.id
_entity.type
_entity.pdbx_description
1 polymer ?
#
loop_
_entity_poly.entity_id
_entity_poly.type
_entity_poly.pdbx_seq_one_letter_code
_entity_poly.pdbx_strand_id
1 'polypeptide(L)'
;VSTSTLPYRCLTFVRLSGVVKLSPGHSAVDWEVSRRLGLPVLNMIDDTGRVTEVGGEFAGLPRFIARQQLVKRLTDLGLYRKREDIRDSGQSTILPICSRSGDIIEPVVREQWFVRTEKLAEKAVQAVRNGKLRLHPVYQEAVWNEWLSPNNRRDWCISRQLWWGHRIPAFRLKNRSTSTSVPTWLIARNIDEAREKLLSRDPSLSADSIELEQGTLKFCSS
;
A
#
# COMPACT_ATOMS: atom_id res chain seq x y z
N VAL A 1 22.58 16.37 8.85
CA VAL A 1 21.91 15.92 7.61
C VAL A 1 22.67 14.70 7.11
N SER A 2 22.20 13.50 7.43
CA SER A 2 22.83 12.27 6.93
C SER A 2 22.56 12.16 5.44
N THR A 3 23.57 12.40 4.61
CA THR A 3 23.49 12.15 3.16
C THR A 3 23.43 10.64 2.93
N SER A 4 22.21 10.10 2.81
CA SER A 4 22.00 8.72 2.40
C SER A 4 22.38 8.57 0.92
N THR A 5 23.60 8.12 0.64
CA THR A 5 24.05 7.78 -0.71
C THR A 5 23.32 6.53 -1.19
N LEU A 6 22.46 6.66 -2.20
CA LEU A 6 21.82 5.50 -2.82
C LEU A 6 22.80 4.86 -3.81
N PRO A 7 23.05 3.54 -3.74
CA PRO A 7 23.89 2.86 -4.71
C PRO A 7 23.21 2.83 -6.08
N TYR A 8 23.93 3.23 -7.14
CA TYR A 8 23.49 3.03 -8.51
C TYR A 8 23.55 1.52 -8.83
N ARG A 9 22.38 0.89 -9.03
CA ARG A 9 22.28 -0.47 -9.57
C ARG A 9 21.39 -0.45 -10.81
N CYS A 10 21.88 -1.08 -11.88
CA CYS A 10 21.18 -1.13 -13.16
C CYS A 10 19.89 -1.96 -13.01
N LEU A 11 18.75 -1.29 -13.22
CA LEU A 11 17.44 -1.93 -13.35
C LEU A 11 16.91 -1.56 -14.72
N THR A 12 16.74 -2.55 -15.58
CA THR A 12 16.22 -2.36 -16.93
C THR A 12 14.72 -2.07 -16.87
N PHE A 13 14.37 -0.78 -16.86
CA PHE A 13 13.07 -0.30 -17.30
C PHE A 13 13.27 1.04 -18.02
N VAL A 14 13.46 0.98 -19.34
CA VAL A 14 13.83 2.15 -20.15
C VAL A 14 12.59 2.81 -20.73
N ARG A 15 12.27 4.02 -20.24
CA ARG A 15 11.64 5.09 -21.02
C ARG A 15 12.31 6.42 -20.63
N LEU A 16 12.69 7.22 -21.63
CA LEU A 16 13.57 8.41 -21.54
C LEU A 16 15.04 8.08 -21.22
N SER A 17 15.76 8.94 -20.49
CA SER A 17 17.24 9.01 -20.35
C SER A 17 18.00 7.74 -19.91
N GLY A 18 17.31 6.59 -19.76
CA GLY A 18 17.88 5.32 -19.33
C GLY A 18 17.99 5.15 -17.82
N VAL A 19 17.75 6.22 -17.05
CA VAL A 19 17.78 6.23 -15.58
C VAL A 19 16.49 6.83 -15.03
N VAL A 20 15.89 6.15 -14.05
CA VAL A 20 14.64 6.56 -13.39
C VAL A 20 14.86 6.61 -11.89
N LYS A 21 14.28 7.61 -11.21
CA LYS A 21 14.32 7.70 -9.74
C LYS A 21 13.56 6.53 -9.12
N LEU A 22 14.00 6.06 -7.96
CA LEU A 22 13.25 5.13 -7.12
C LEU A 22 12.70 5.85 -5.88
N SER A 23 11.41 5.71 -5.64
CA SER A 23 10.65 6.27 -4.53
C SER A 23 9.73 5.22 -3.91
N PRO A 24 10.28 4.27 -3.12
CA PRO A 24 9.54 3.10 -2.64
C PRO A 24 8.30 3.41 -1.79
N GLY A 25 8.28 4.53 -1.06
CA GLY A 25 7.13 4.96 -0.27
C GLY A 25 5.94 5.48 -1.10
N HIS A 26 6.17 5.80 -2.38
CA HIS A 26 5.24 6.54 -3.24
C HIS A 26 5.08 5.96 -4.64
N SER A 27 5.43 4.69 -4.85
CA SER A 27 5.23 3.98 -6.12
C SER A 27 5.20 2.49 -5.86
N ALA A 28 4.16 1.80 -6.36
CA ALA A 28 4.04 0.35 -6.21
C ALA A 28 5.18 -0.39 -6.92
N VAL A 29 5.58 0.09 -8.11
CA VAL A 29 6.69 -0.48 -8.88
C VAL A 29 8.01 -0.29 -8.12
N ASP A 30 8.24 0.91 -7.60
CA ASP A 30 9.46 1.22 -6.85
C ASP A 30 9.51 0.43 -5.54
N TRP A 31 8.36 0.20 -4.91
CA TRP A 31 8.24 -0.63 -3.71
C TRP A 31 8.64 -2.08 -4.00
N GLU A 32 8.13 -2.69 -5.07
CA GLU A 32 8.50 -4.06 -5.45
C GLU A 32 10.01 -4.20 -5.72
N VAL A 33 10.56 -3.23 -6.46
CA VAL A 33 12.00 -3.15 -6.72
C VAL A 33 12.78 -2.99 -5.42
N SER A 34 12.34 -2.10 -4.53
CA SER A 34 13.00 -1.84 -3.25
C SER A 34 13.04 -3.09 -2.37
N ARG A 35 11.97 -3.90 -2.35
CA ARG A 35 11.92 -5.14 -1.58
C ARG A 35 12.92 -6.17 -2.09
N ARG A 36 13.09 -6.28 -3.41
CA ARG A 36 14.09 -7.18 -4.01
C ARG A 36 15.52 -6.74 -3.69
N LEU A 37 15.74 -5.44 -3.55
CA LEU A 37 17.05 -4.85 -3.29
C LEU A 37 17.35 -4.60 -1.80
N GLY A 38 16.36 -4.76 -0.91
CA GLY A 38 16.49 -4.44 0.51
C GLY A 38 16.67 -2.95 0.80
N LEU A 39 16.11 -2.07 -0.04
CA LEU A 39 16.21 -0.62 0.16
C LEU A 39 15.22 -0.15 1.24
N PRO A 40 15.58 0.85 2.05
CA PRO A 40 14.67 1.41 3.04
C PRO A 40 13.47 2.09 2.38
N VAL A 41 12.29 1.90 2.96
CA VAL A 41 11.04 2.53 2.52
C VAL A 41 10.77 3.73 3.41
N LEU A 42 10.79 4.93 2.82
CA LEU A 42 10.52 6.19 3.52
C LEU A 42 9.24 6.82 2.97
N ASN A 43 8.31 7.16 3.87
CA ASN A 43 7.11 7.92 3.53
C ASN A 43 7.39 9.41 3.71
N MET A 44 7.39 10.15 2.61
CA MET A 44 7.61 11.61 2.58
C MET A 44 6.32 12.40 2.79
N ILE A 45 5.14 11.78 2.62
CA ILE A 45 3.85 12.45 2.71
C ILE A 45 3.01 11.82 3.82
N ASP A 46 2.42 12.65 4.67
CA ASP A 46 1.53 12.25 5.77
C ASP A 46 0.05 12.10 5.35
N ASP A 47 -0.79 11.73 6.31
CA ASP A 47 -2.23 11.55 6.16
C ASP A 47 -2.99 12.81 5.72
N THR A 48 -2.41 13.99 5.96
CA THR A 48 -2.98 15.28 5.59
C THR A 48 -2.52 15.76 4.21
N GLY A 49 -1.66 14.99 3.53
CA GLY A 49 -1.06 15.37 2.26
C GLY A 49 0.08 16.40 2.39
N ARG A 50 0.65 16.53 3.59
CA ARG A 50 1.81 17.39 3.86
C ARG A 50 3.10 16.60 3.90
N VAL A 51 4.20 17.27 3.65
CA VAL A 51 5.53 16.68 3.67
C VAL A 51 5.97 16.42 5.11
N THR A 52 6.42 15.20 5.40
CA THR A 52 6.97 14.80 6.70
C THR A 52 8.38 15.37 6.92
N GLU A 53 8.95 15.17 8.11
CA GLU A 53 10.33 15.58 8.44
C GLU A 53 11.38 14.99 7.48
N VAL A 54 11.07 13.87 6.83
CA VAL A 54 11.90 13.25 5.78
C VAL A 54 12.18 14.23 4.63
N GLY A 55 11.26 15.15 4.35
CA GLY A 55 11.43 16.16 3.32
C GLY A 55 12.32 17.34 3.68
N GLY A 56 12.90 17.37 4.88
CA GLY A 56 13.86 18.38 5.31
C GLY A 56 13.30 19.80 5.25
N GLU A 57 13.89 20.67 4.42
CA GLU A 57 13.49 22.07 4.28
C GLU A 57 12.04 22.27 3.80
N PHE A 58 11.42 21.22 3.22
CA PHE A 58 10.03 21.27 2.75
C PHE A 58 9.03 20.68 3.76
N ALA A 59 9.47 20.25 4.94
CA ALA A 59 8.61 19.66 5.97
C ALA A 59 7.45 20.61 6.35
N GLY A 60 6.26 20.04 6.54
CA GLY A 60 5.02 20.76 6.86
C GLY A 60 4.30 21.38 5.66
N LEU A 61 4.94 21.49 4.49
CA LEU A 61 4.31 22.07 3.31
C LEU A 61 3.33 21.09 2.64
N PRO A 62 2.22 21.57 2.05
CA PRO A 62 1.38 20.75 1.18
C PRO A 62 2.15 20.23 -0.03
N ARG A 63 1.92 18.97 -0.42
CA ARG A 63 2.65 18.25 -1.48
C ARG A 63 2.86 19.03 -2.79
N PHE A 64 1.85 19.79 -3.24
CA PHE A 64 1.93 20.55 -4.49
C PHE A 64 2.76 21.83 -4.35
N ILE A 65 2.69 22.49 -3.19
CA ILE A 65 3.50 23.67 -2.89
C ILE A 65 4.96 23.25 -2.73
N ALA A 66 5.20 22.16 -1.99
CA ALA A 66 6.53 21.57 -1.85
C ALA A 66 7.16 21.24 -3.22
N ARG A 67 6.37 20.67 -4.15
CA ARG A 67 6.83 20.39 -5.52
C ARG A 67 7.28 21.66 -6.27
N GLN A 68 6.54 22.76 -6.15
CA GLN A 68 6.90 24.01 -6.80
C GLN A 68 8.19 24.61 -6.21
N GLN A 69 8.29 24.62 -4.87
CA GLN A 69 9.49 25.11 -4.19
C GLN A 69 10.71 24.25 -4.46
N LEU A 70 10.55 22.92 -4.53
CA LEU A 70 11.63 22.00 -4.90
C LEU A 70 12.19 22.31 -6.29
N VAL A 71 11.34 22.60 -7.26
CA VAL A 71 11.80 22.97 -8.61
C VAL A 71 12.60 24.28 -8.55
N LYS A 72 12.11 25.29 -7.84
CA LYS A 72 12.84 26.55 -7.65
C LYS A 72 14.21 26.30 -7.01
N ARG A 73 14.24 25.50 -5.93
CA ARG A 73 15.48 25.15 -5.23
C ARG A 73 16.48 24.43 -6.13
N LEU A 74 16.03 23.48 -6.95
CA LEU A 74 16.88 22.77 -7.91
C LEU A 74 17.40 23.70 -9.02
N THR A 75 16.60 24.69 -9.43
CA THR A 75 17.03 25.73 -10.38
C THR A 75 18.11 26.62 -9.76
N ASP A 76 17.91 27.07 -8.51
CA ASP A 76 18.89 27.90 -7.79
C ASP A 76 20.23 27.17 -7.56
N LEU A 77 20.18 25.84 -7.43
CA LEU A 77 21.37 24.98 -7.34
C LEU A 77 22.01 24.64 -8.69
N GLY A 78 21.41 25.04 -9.81
CA GLY A 78 21.87 24.66 -11.16
C GLY A 78 21.74 23.16 -11.47
N LEU A 79 20.93 22.42 -10.71
CA LEU A 79 20.67 20.98 -10.91
C LEU A 79 19.45 20.72 -11.80
N TYR A 80 18.54 21.69 -11.91
CA TYR A 80 17.39 21.60 -12.80
C TYR A 80 17.83 21.65 -14.27
N ARG A 81 17.26 20.79 -15.12
CA ARG A 81 17.63 20.69 -16.54
C ARG A 81 16.50 21.11 -17.47
N LYS A 82 15.34 20.47 -17.35
CA LYS A 82 14.21 20.72 -18.24
C LYS A 82 12.87 20.38 -17.56
N ARG A 83 11.82 21.10 -17.97
CA ARG A 83 10.41 20.67 -17.85
C ARG A 83 9.89 20.39 -19.25
N GLU A 84 9.17 19.30 -19.43
CA GLU A 84 8.38 19.06 -20.63
C GLU A 84 6.91 19.01 -20.22
N ASP A 85 6.06 19.71 -20.96
CA ASP A 85 4.62 19.53 -20.80
C ASP A 85 4.24 18.19 -21.41
N ILE A 86 3.42 17.43 -20.69
CA ILE A 86 2.93 16.13 -21.13
C ILE A 86 2.17 16.30 -22.46
N ARG A 87 1.43 17.41 -22.63
CA ARG A 87 0.67 17.73 -23.84
C ARG A 87 1.56 17.87 -25.07
N ASP A 88 2.72 18.49 -24.91
CA ASP A 88 3.64 18.78 -26.01
C ASP A 88 4.56 17.59 -26.32
N SER A 89 4.81 16.72 -25.33
CA SER A 89 5.66 15.54 -25.47
C SER A 89 5.02 14.39 -26.25
N GLY A 90 3.71 14.46 -26.53
CA GLY A 90 2.93 13.36 -27.10
C GLY A 90 2.79 12.14 -26.18
N GLN A 91 3.25 12.25 -24.93
CA GLN A 91 3.12 11.19 -23.93
C GLN A 91 1.81 11.35 -23.17
N SER A 92 1.23 10.23 -22.73
CA SER A 92 0.07 10.23 -21.84
C SER A 92 0.48 9.64 -20.49
N THR A 93 0.11 10.31 -19.41
CA THR A 93 0.29 9.82 -18.03
C THR A 93 -1.08 9.61 -17.40
N ILE A 94 -1.25 8.47 -16.74
CA ILE A 94 -2.47 8.16 -15.98
C ILE A 94 -2.37 8.84 -14.62
N LEU A 95 -3.26 9.79 -14.34
CA LEU A 95 -3.40 10.41 -13.03
C LEU A 95 -4.56 9.73 -12.29
N PRO A 96 -4.28 8.98 -11.20
CA PRO A 96 -5.35 8.33 -10.45
C PRO A 96 -6.16 9.39 -9.69
N ILE A 97 -7.47 9.37 -9.86
CA ILE A 97 -8.41 10.30 -9.23
C ILE A 97 -9.36 9.51 -8.35
N CYS A 98 -9.63 10.02 -7.15
CA CYS A 98 -10.61 9.44 -6.25
C CYS A 98 -12.01 9.59 -6.87
N SER A 99 -12.71 8.48 -7.06
CA SER A 99 -14.07 8.49 -7.59
C SER A 99 -15.09 9.23 -6.72
N ARG A 100 -14.78 9.45 -5.43
CA ARG A 100 -15.68 10.11 -4.47
C ARG A 100 -15.35 11.59 -4.28
N SER A 101 -14.09 11.94 -3.99
CA SER A 101 -13.70 13.33 -3.73
C SER A 101 -13.25 14.08 -4.98
N GLY A 102 -12.89 13.39 -6.05
CA GLY A 102 -12.24 13.98 -7.22
C GLY A 102 -10.79 14.42 -6.99
N ASP A 103 -10.22 14.22 -5.79
CA ASP A 103 -8.82 14.54 -5.53
C ASP A 103 -7.87 13.48 -6.12
N ILE A 104 -6.62 13.89 -6.35
CA ILE A 104 -5.54 13.05 -6.85
C ILE A 104 -5.17 12.03 -5.76
N ILE A 105 -5.12 10.76 -6.14
CA ILE A 105 -4.74 9.67 -5.24
C ILE A 105 -3.23 9.62 -5.12
N GLU A 106 -2.73 9.74 -3.89
CA GLU A 106 -1.31 9.56 -3.59
C GLU A 106 -1.05 8.11 -3.12
N PRO A 107 -0.15 7.36 -3.77
CA PRO A 107 0.33 6.10 -3.24
C PRO A 107 1.15 6.35 -1.97
N VAL A 108 0.78 5.69 -0.87
CA VAL A 108 1.52 5.72 0.40
C VAL A 108 1.59 4.31 0.96
N VAL A 109 2.80 3.87 1.34
CA VAL A 109 2.99 2.55 1.95
C VAL A 109 2.46 2.57 3.38
N ARG A 110 1.53 1.66 3.68
CA ARG A 110 0.91 1.52 5.00
C ARG A 110 0.63 0.06 5.32
N GLU A 111 0.58 -0.23 6.60
CA GLU A 111 0.05 -1.50 7.09
C GLU A 111 -1.47 -1.56 6.84
N GLN A 112 -1.91 -2.61 6.16
CA GLN A 112 -3.31 -2.85 5.80
C GLN A 112 -3.60 -4.35 5.87
N TRP A 113 -4.88 -4.69 5.95
CA TRP A 113 -5.38 -6.05 5.88
C TRP A 113 -5.63 -6.45 4.44
N PHE A 114 -5.04 -7.57 4.04
CA PHE A 114 -5.18 -8.14 2.71
C PHE A 114 -5.74 -9.55 2.78
N VAL A 115 -6.55 -9.89 1.78
CA VAL A 115 -6.97 -11.28 1.52
C VAL A 115 -6.09 -11.82 0.40
N ARG A 116 -5.46 -12.98 0.64
CA ARG A 116 -4.72 -13.72 -0.40
C ARG A 116 -5.70 -14.23 -1.44
N THR A 117 -5.67 -13.68 -2.65
CA THR A 117 -6.70 -13.92 -3.66
C THR A 117 -6.44 -15.16 -4.52
N GLU A 118 -5.21 -15.67 -4.53
CA GLU A 118 -4.77 -16.78 -5.38
C GLU A 118 -5.73 -17.99 -5.38
N LYS A 119 -5.98 -18.60 -4.22
CA LYS A 119 -6.86 -19.77 -4.12
C LYS A 119 -8.33 -19.44 -4.43
N LEU A 120 -8.75 -18.19 -4.21
CA LEU A 120 -10.11 -17.75 -4.51
C LEU A 120 -10.29 -17.61 -6.03
N ALA A 121 -9.30 -17.01 -6.70
CA ALA A 121 -9.25 -16.85 -8.15
C ALA A 121 -9.27 -18.22 -8.86
N GLU A 122 -8.47 -19.18 -8.38
CA GLU A 122 -8.45 -20.54 -8.92
C GLU A 122 -9.83 -21.22 -8.85
N LYS A 123 -10.49 -21.16 -7.68
CA LYS A 123 -11.84 -21.72 -7.50
C LYS A 123 -12.87 -21.02 -8.40
N ALA A 124 -12.77 -19.70 -8.55
CA ALA A 124 -13.67 -18.90 -9.38
C ALA A 124 -13.52 -19.23 -10.88
N VAL A 125 -12.28 -19.39 -11.37
CA VAL A 125 -12.01 -19.86 -12.73
C VAL A 125 -12.52 -21.28 -12.96
N GLN A 126 -12.28 -22.20 -12.01
CA GLN A 126 -12.79 -23.57 -12.10
C GLN A 126 -14.32 -23.66 -12.12
N ALA A 127 -15.01 -22.78 -11.39
CA ALA A 127 -16.47 -22.75 -11.40
C ALA A 127 -17.04 -22.43 -12.79
N VAL A 128 -16.41 -21.51 -13.52
CA VAL A 128 -16.79 -21.19 -14.91
C VAL A 128 -16.43 -22.34 -15.85
N ARG A 129 -15.19 -22.84 -15.77
CA ARG A 129 -14.72 -23.95 -16.62
C ARG A 129 -15.57 -25.22 -16.48
N ASN A 130 -16.02 -25.54 -15.26
CA ASN A 130 -16.84 -26.72 -15.00
C ASN A 130 -18.34 -26.47 -15.24
N GLY A 131 -18.73 -25.30 -15.76
CA GLY A 131 -20.11 -24.94 -16.07
C GLY A 131 -21.01 -24.73 -14.84
N LYS A 132 -20.46 -24.69 -13.63
CA LYS A 132 -21.20 -24.37 -12.38
C LYS A 132 -21.62 -22.90 -12.34
N LEU A 133 -20.81 -22.03 -12.96
CA LEU A 133 -21.11 -20.63 -13.20
C LEU A 133 -21.09 -20.40 -14.72
N ARG A 134 -22.14 -19.81 -15.28
CA ARG A 134 -22.20 -19.46 -16.71
C ARG A 134 -22.21 -17.95 -16.85
N LEU A 135 -21.29 -17.42 -17.64
CA LEU A 135 -21.19 -15.98 -17.89
C LEU A 135 -21.93 -15.64 -19.18
N HIS A 136 -22.79 -14.62 -19.11
CA HIS A 136 -23.52 -14.10 -20.26
C HIS A 136 -23.17 -12.63 -20.46
N PRO A 137 -22.71 -12.23 -21.67
CA PRO A 137 -22.44 -13.06 -22.86
C PRO A 137 -21.16 -13.92 -22.75
N VAL A 138 -21.05 -14.99 -23.54
CA VAL A 138 -19.99 -16.04 -23.44
C VAL A 138 -18.57 -15.47 -23.56
N TYR A 139 -18.36 -14.42 -24.36
CA TYR A 139 -17.02 -13.82 -24.50
C TYR A 139 -16.46 -13.24 -23.19
N GLN A 140 -17.29 -13.00 -22.18
CA GLN A 140 -16.86 -12.54 -20.86
C GLN A 140 -16.01 -13.57 -20.12
N GLU A 141 -16.04 -14.85 -20.51
CA GLU A 141 -15.17 -15.87 -19.94
C GLU A 141 -13.68 -15.57 -20.18
N ALA A 142 -13.33 -15.03 -21.35
CA ALA A 142 -11.96 -14.63 -21.64
C ALA A 142 -11.52 -13.48 -20.72
N VAL A 143 -12.36 -12.47 -20.55
CA VAL A 143 -12.12 -11.32 -19.66
C VAL A 143 -11.98 -11.79 -18.21
N TRP A 144 -12.87 -12.68 -17.76
CA TRP A 144 -12.84 -13.27 -16.42
C TRP A 144 -11.53 -14.02 -16.15
N ASN A 145 -11.11 -14.87 -17.09
CA ASN A 145 -9.89 -15.64 -16.97
C ASN A 145 -8.65 -14.75 -16.95
N GLU A 146 -8.62 -13.69 -17.76
CA GLU A 146 -7.52 -12.72 -17.77
C GLU A 146 -7.45 -11.92 -16.46
N TRP A 147 -8.60 -11.51 -15.93
CA TRP A 147 -8.69 -10.77 -14.66
C TRP A 147 -8.19 -11.59 -13.47
N LEU A 148 -8.52 -12.89 -13.44
CA LEU A 148 -8.14 -13.82 -12.38
C LEU A 148 -6.80 -14.52 -12.64
N SER A 149 -6.14 -14.20 -13.76
CA SER A 149 -4.86 -14.79 -14.13
C SER A 149 -3.78 -14.49 -13.08
N PRO A 150 -2.75 -15.34 -12.94
CA PRO A 150 -1.62 -15.09 -12.04
C PRO A 150 -0.90 -13.77 -12.30
N ASN A 151 -0.89 -13.30 -13.55
CA ASN A 151 -0.18 -12.10 -13.96
C ASN A 151 -0.92 -10.81 -13.60
N ASN A 152 -2.25 -10.88 -13.48
CA ASN A 152 -3.09 -9.70 -13.24
C ASN A 152 -3.66 -9.66 -11.82
N ARG A 153 -3.90 -10.82 -11.18
CA ARG A 153 -4.45 -10.86 -9.83
C ARG A 153 -3.51 -10.21 -8.82
N ARG A 154 -4.08 -9.47 -7.88
CA ARG A 154 -3.40 -8.91 -6.71
C ARG A 154 -4.14 -9.30 -5.45
N ASP A 155 -3.44 -9.31 -4.33
CA ASP A 155 -4.08 -9.50 -3.04
C ASP A 155 -5.02 -8.32 -2.75
N TRP A 156 -6.21 -8.63 -2.25
CA TRP A 156 -7.25 -7.63 -2.10
C TRP A 156 -7.12 -6.93 -0.75
N CYS A 157 -6.81 -5.63 -0.80
CA CYS A 157 -6.84 -4.77 0.39
C CYS A 157 -8.28 -4.58 0.85
N ILE A 158 -8.63 -5.20 1.98
CA ILE A 158 -9.97 -5.16 2.58
C ILE A 158 -10.12 -4.12 3.68
N SER A 159 -9.04 -3.51 4.16
CA SER A 159 -9.11 -2.47 5.19
C SER A 159 -9.19 -1.06 4.63
N ARG A 160 -9.88 -0.19 5.36
CA ARG A 160 -9.99 1.25 5.08
C ARG A 160 -9.96 2.06 6.38
N GLN A 161 -9.41 3.28 6.29
CA GLN A 161 -9.37 4.28 7.36
C GLN A 161 -10.66 5.11 7.32
N LEU A 162 -11.80 4.48 7.62
CA LEU A 162 -13.11 5.14 7.57
C LEU A 162 -13.74 5.23 8.95
N TRP A 163 -14.64 6.20 9.12
CA TRP A 163 -15.45 6.35 10.33
C TRP A 163 -16.70 5.49 10.32
N TRP A 164 -17.20 5.14 9.14
CA TRP A 164 -18.37 4.27 8.99
C TRP A 164 -17.96 2.93 8.35
N GLY A 165 -18.59 1.84 8.78
CA GLY A 165 -18.32 0.48 8.30
C GLY A 165 -18.08 -0.54 9.43
N HIS A 166 -18.02 -1.81 9.05
CA HIS A 166 -17.76 -2.91 9.97
C HIS A 166 -16.31 -2.91 10.45
N ARG A 167 -16.09 -2.99 11.77
CA ARG A 167 -14.73 -3.11 12.32
C ARG A 167 -14.13 -4.46 11.96
N ILE A 168 -12.84 -4.47 11.65
CA ILE A 168 -12.13 -5.72 11.39
C ILE A 168 -12.00 -6.49 12.73
N PRO A 169 -12.36 -7.78 12.77
CA PRO A 169 -12.32 -8.62 13.96
C PRO A 169 -10.89 -9.08 14.31
N ALA A 170 -9.96 -8.12 14.34
CA ALA A 170 -8.56 -8.34 14.66
C ALA A 170 -8.21 -7.68 15.99
N PHE A 171 -7.60 -8.46 16.88
CA PHE A 171 -7.23 -8.07 18.23
C PHE A 171 -5.72 -8.23 18.42
N ARG A 172 -5.11 -7.40 19.25
CA ARG A 172 -3.72 -7.56 19.68
C ARG A 172 -3.55 -7.20 21.15
N LEU A 173 -2.48 -7.70 21.75
CA LEU A 173 -2.07 -7.30 23.10
C LEU A 173 -1.62 -5.83 23.10
N LYS A 174 -2.14 -5.05 24.04
CA LYS A 174 -1.80 -3.63 24.21
C LYS A 174 -0.42 -3.42 24.83
N ASN A 175 0.00 -4.30 25.74
CA ASN A 175 1.21 -4.15 26.57
C ASN A 175 2.26 -5.24 26.31
N ARG A 176 2.66 -5.49 25.07
CA ARG A 176 3.77 -6.42 24.81
C ARG A 176 5.11 -5.68 24.95
N SER A 177 5.92 -6.08 25.92
CA SER A 177 7.31 -5.67 26.08
C SER A 177 8.15 -6.16 24.88
N THR A 178 8.30 -5.28 23.88
CA THR A 178 9.44 -5.01 22.97
C THR A 178 10.42 -6.11 22.49
N SER A 179 10.23 -7.42 22.71
CA SER A 179 11.20 -8.46 22.31
C SER A 179 10.79 -9.31 21.10
N THR A 180 9.57 -9.15 20.56
CA THR A 180 9.15 -9.86 19.33
C THR A 180 8.77 -8.83 18.27
N SER A 181 9.51 -8.82 17.16
CA SER A 181 9.50 -7.80 16.10
C SER A 181 8.22 -7.68 15.27
N VAL A 182 7.15 -8.44 15.58
CA VAL A 182 5.88 -8.35 14.85
C VAL A 182 4.70 -8.44 15.82
N PRO A 183 3.76 -7.46 15.84
CA PRO A 183 2.53 -7.58 16.61
C PRO A 183 1.72 -8.77 16.09
N THR A 184 1.53 -9.77 16.95
CA THR A 184 0.74 -10.95 16.61
C THR A 184 -0.73 -10.58 16.71
N TRP A 185 -1.33 -10.21 15.58
CA TRP A 185 -2.76 -10.02 15.51
C TRP A 185 -3.50 -11.36 15.59
N LEU A 186 -4.62 -11.35 16.30
CA LEU A 186 -5.52 -12.49 16.50
C LEU A 186 -6.87 -12.19 15.86
N ILE A 187 -7.37 -13.12 15.04
CA ILE A 187 -8.70 -12.99 14.43
C ILE A 187 -9.72 -13.74 15.29
N ALA A 188 -10.73 -13.03 15.78
CA ALA A 188 -11.75 -13.57 16.69
C ALA A 188 -13.07 -12.81 16.57
N ARG A 189 -14.22 -13.42 16.82
CA ARG A 189 -15.52 -12.74 16.65
C ARG A 189 -15.79 -11.71 17.76
N ASN A 190 -15.26 -11.94 18.95
CA ASN A 190 -15.39 -11.08 20.10
C ASN A 190 -14.11 -11.12 20.95
N ILE A 191 -14.06 -10.29 21.99
CA ILE A 191 -12.90 -10.16 22.86
C ILE A 191 -12.63 -11.43 23.69
N ASP A 192 -13.67 -12.18 24.04
CA ASP A 192 -13.54 -13.39 24.86
C ASP A 192 -12.93 -14.54 24.05
N GLU A 193 -13.40 -14.75 22.82
CA GLU A 193 -12.78 -15.68 21.86
C GLU A 193 -11.33 -15.27 21.57
N ALA A 194 -11.03 -13.97 21.52
CA ALA A 194 -9.66 -13.49 21.33
C ALA A 194 -8.76 -13.86 22.53
N ARG A 195 -9.28 -13.73 23.76
CA ARG A 195 -8.58 -14.12 24.99
C ARG A 195 -8.33 -15.62 25.05
N GLU A 196 -9.34 -16.44 24.75
CA GLU A 196 -9.19 -17.90 24.70
C GLU A 196 -8.13 -18.34 23.67
N LYS A 197 -8.18 -17.76 22.46
CA LYS A 197 -7.17 -18.00 21.42
C LYS A 197 -5.77 -17.55 21.82
N LEU A 198 -5.66 -16.50 22.62
CA LEU A 198 -4.38 -16.04 23.14
C LEU A 198 -3.83 -17.01 24.19
N LEU A 199 -4.65 -17.37 25.18
CA LEU A 199 -4.26 -18.28 26.28
C LEU A 199 -3.90 -19.68 25.77
N SER A 200 -4.61 -20.18 24.76
CA SER A 200 -4.27 -21.45 24.11
C SER A 200 -2.95 -21.41 23.34
N ARG A 201 -2.54 -20.24 22.85
CA ARG A 201 -1.26 -20.06 22.14
C ARG A 201 -0.10 -19.80 23.09
N ASP A 202 -0.35 -19.09 24.19
CA ASP A 202 0.65 -18.75 25.20
C ASP A 202 0.07 -18.92 26.61
N PRO A 203 0.17 -20.13 27.19
CA PRO A 203 -0.34 -20.44 28.53
C PRO A 203 0.41 -19.71 29.66
N SER A 204 1.53 -19.05 29.36
CA SER A 204 2.32 -18.32 30.37
C SER A 204 1.71 -16.96 30.73
N LEU A 205 0.75 -16.48 29.93
CA LEU A 205 0.04 -15.23 30.17
C LEU A 205 -1.08 -15.44 31.20
N SER A 206 -1.05 -14.67 32.29
CA SER A 206 -2.14 -14.67 33.27
C SER A 206 -3.36 -13.94 32.71
N ALA A 207 -4.53 -14.58 32.76
CA ALA A 207 -5.80 -14.08 32.20
C ALA A 207 -6.17 -12.67 32.69
N ASP A 208 -5.84 -12.33 33.94
CA ASP A 208 -6.16 -11.04 34.57
C ASP A 208 -5.26 -9.89 34.09
N SER A 209 -4.12 -10.20 33.47
CA SER A 209 -3.16 -9.20 32.97
C SER A 209 -3.30 -8.88 31.47
N ILE A 210 -4.25 -9.54 30.80
CA ILE A 210 -4.41 -9.45 29.34
C ILE A 210 -5.31 -8.26 28.97
N GLU A 211 -4.68 -7.16 28.58
CA GLU A 211 -5.34 -6.07 27.86
C GLU A 211 -5.25 -6.29 26.35
N LEU A 212 -6.41 -6.54 25.73
CA LEU A 212 -6.55 -6.62 24.26
C LEU A 212 -7.11 -5.32 23.70
N GLU A 213 -6.58 -4.91 22.56
CA GLU A 213 -7.14 -3.84 21.74
C GLU A 213 -7.57 -4.36 20.37
N GLN A 214 -8.73 -3.89 19.90
CA GLN A 214 -9.21 -4.17 18.56
C GLN A 214 -8.61 -3.18 17.56
N GLY A 215 -8.25 -3.66 16.37
CA GLY A 215 -7.83 -2.80 15.27
C GLY A 215 -8.88 -1.73 14.92
N THR A 216 -8.43 -0.52 14.61
CA THR A 216 -9.29 0.63 14.30
C THR A 216 -9.77 0.65 12.85
N LEU A 217 -9.13 -0.14 11.98
CA LEU A 217 -9.46 -0.24 10.56
C LEU A 217 -10.80 -0.94 10.36
N LYS A 218 -11.52 -0.49 9.33
CA LYS A 218 -12.82 -1.05 8.95
C LYS A 218 -12.72 -1.82 7.65
N PHE A 219 -13.61 -2.78 7.47
CA PHE A 219 -13.80 -3.41 6.17
C PHE A 219 -14.20 -2.37 5.13
N CYS A 220 -13.69 -2.54 3.92
CA CYS A 220 -14.19 -1.85 2.75
C CYS A 220 -15.57 -2.40 2.43
N SER A 221 -16.63 -1.74 2.91
CA SER A 221 -17.96 -1.87 2.29
C SER A 221 -17.92 -1.05 1.01
N SER A 222 -17.55 -1.70 -0.10
CA SER A 222 -17.74 -1.16 -1.45
C SER A 222 -19.22 -0.96 -1.73
#